data_AF-A0A2W3ZM40-F1
#
_entry.id   AF-A0A2W3ZM40-F1
#
_cell.length_a   1.000
_cell.length_b   1.000
_cell.length_c   1.000
_cell.angle_alpha   90.00
_cell.angle_beta   90.00
_cell.angle_gamma   90.00
#
_symmetry.space_group_name_H-M   'P 1'
#
loop_
_entity.id
_entity.type
_entity.pdbx_description
1 polymer ?
#
loop_
_entity_poly.entity_id
_entity_poly.type
_entity_poly.pdbx_seq_one_letter_code
_entity_poly.pdbx_strand_id
1 'polypeptide(L)' 'MKIQFLGIKNQVKKSGCSSCGSRKLSNHTFQRETRMVLPSGQTKIFYAGQVYEVMEQDGDFLLMQTYSLDGQAVKMFQEG' A
#
# COMPACT_ATOMS: atom_id res chain seq x y z
N MET A 1 19.18 5.95 -3.19
CA MET A 1 18.08 5.75 -4.16
C MET A 1 16.86 6.55 -3.72
N LYS A 2 16.08 7.11 -4.65
CA LYS A 2 14.86 7.87 -4.33
C LYS A 2 13.62 7.04 -4.64
N ILE A 3 12.74 6.90 -3.66
CA ILE A 3 11.51 6.12 -3.77
C ILE A 3 10.32 6.96 -3.36
N GLN A 4 9.26 6.96 -4.16
CA GLN A 4 7.99 7.59 -3.85
C GLN A 4 6.94 6.54 -3.45
N PHE A 5 6.24 6.79 -2.35
CA PHE A 5 5.10 5.96 -1.96
C PHE A 5 3.81 6.46 -2.62
N LEU A 6 3.10 5.57 -3.32
CA LEU A 6 1.89 5.92 -4.06
C LEU A 6 0.60 5.83 -3.23
N GLY A 7 0.67 5.24 -2.04
CA GLY A 7 -0.50 4.88 -1.25
C GLY A 7 -1.07 3.52 -1.64
N ILE A 8 -1.97 3.00 -0.81
CA ILE A 8 -2.61 1.70 -0.99
C ILE A 8 -4.11 1.92 -1.07
N LYS A 9 -4.77 1.44 -2.13
CA LYS A 9 -6.23 1.40 -2.18
C LYS A 9 -6.70 0.08 -1.54
N ASN A 10 -7.34 0.17 -0.38
CA ASN A 10 -7.93 -0.99 0.25
C ASN A 10 -9.31 -1.26 -0.34
N GLN A 11 -9.46 -2.45 -0.94
CA GLN A 11 -10.76 -2.99 -1.30
C GLN A 11 -11.36 -3.65 -0.04
N VAL A 12 -12.35 -3.01 0.56
CA VAL A 12 -13.11 -3.64 1.65
C VAL A 12 -13.95 -4.75 1.02
N LYS A 13 -13.55 -6.02 1.21
CA LYS A 13 -14.33 -7.19 0.77
C LYS A 13 -15.71 -7.18 1.45
N LYS A 14 -16.74 -7.47 0.67
CA LYS A 14 -18.13 -7.65 1.12
C LYS A 14 -18.20 -8.72 2.20
N SER A 15 -18.35 -8.34 3.46
CA SER A 15 -18.99 -9.20 4.46
C SER A 15 -20.48 -8.85 4.48
N GLY A 16 -21.27 -9.57 3.70
CA GLY A 16 -22.72 -9.51 3.82
C GLY A 16 -23.14 -10.19 5.12
N CYS A 17 -23.85 -9.49 6.00
CA CYS A 17 -24.59 -10.16 7.06
C CYS A 17 -25.68 -10.99 6.38
N SER A 18 -25.59 -12.32 6.48
CA SER A 18 -26.54 -13.26 5.88
C SER A 18 -27.97 -13.11 6.40
N SER A 19 -28.19 -12.33 7.46
CA SER A 19 -29.46 -12.22 8.19
C SER A 19 -30.29 -10.96 7.88
N CYS A 20 -29.70 -9.82 7.48
CA CYS A 20 -30.41 -8.53 7.50
C CYS A 20 -30.55 -7.78 6.16
N GLY A 21 -30.12 -8.33 5.03
CA GLY A 21 -30.38 -7.77 3.69
C GLY A 21 -29.78 -6.39 3.37
N SER A 22 -29.20 -5.69 4.33
CA SER A 22 -28.58 -4.38 4.15
C SER A 22 -27.22 -4.52 3.44
N ARG A 23 -27.18 -4.17 2.15
CA ARG A 23 -25.94 -4.05 1.37
C ARG A 23 -25.20 -2.78 1.80
N LYS A 24 -24.12 -2.92 2.55
CA LYS A 24 -23.18 -1.81 2.78
C LYS A 24 -22.48 -1.51 1.45
N LEU A 25 -22.65 -0.29 0.92
CA LEU A 25 -21.97 0.16 -0.30
C LEU A 25 -20.46 0.08 -0.09
N SER A 26 -19.77 -0.49 -1.09
CA SER A 26 -18.32 -0.63 -1.10
C SER A 26 -17.70 0.75 -1.32
N ASN A 27 -17.01 1.26 -0.32
CA ASN A 27 -16.12 2.41 -0.49
C ASN A 27 -14.69 1.88 -0.58
N HIS A 28 -13.97 2.27 -1.63
CA HIS A 28 -12.52 2.08 -1.68
C HIS A 28 -11.88 3.02 -0.65
N THR A 29 -11.25 2.48 0.38
CA THR A 29 -10.56 3.30 1.39
C THR A 29 -9.11 3.49 0.92
N PHE A 30 -8.70 4.74 0.69
CA PHE A 30 -7.32 5.06 0.33
C PHE A 30 -6.46 5.21 1.58
N GLN A 31 -5.55 4.26 1.78
CA GLN A 31 -4.57 4.28 2.85
C GLN A 31 -3.38 5.15 2.41
N ARG A 32 -3.27 6.30 3.08
CA ARG A 32 -2.26 7.34 2.82
C ARG A 32 -0.91 7.06 3.47
N GLU A 33 -0.85 6.16 4.43
CA GLU A 33 0.39 5.84 5.14
C GLU A 33 0.60 4.35 5.27
N THR A 34 1.85 3.90 5.20
CA THR A 34 2.23 2.52 5.48
C THR A 34 3.49 2.47 6.32
N ARG A 35 3.54 1.52 7.26
CA ARG A 35 4.71 1.24 8.09
C ARG A 35 5.33 -0.06 7.60
N MET A 36 6.61 -0.02 7.24
CA MET A 36 7.34 -1.20 6.76
C MET A 36 8.66 -1.36 7.49
N VAL A 37 9.07 -2.62 7.65
CA VAL A 37 10.40 -3.01 8.11
C VAL A 37 11.25 -3.26 6.88
N LEU A 38 12.33 -2.51 6.74
CA LEU A 38 13.25 -2.58 5.62
C LEU A 38 14.29 -3.69 5.83
N PRO A 39 14.87 -4.25 4.74
CA PRO A 39 15.97 -5.21 4.82
C PRO A 39 17.16 -4.75 5.67
N SER A 40 17.43 -3.44 5.70
CA SER A 40 18.42 -2.83 6.60
C SER A 40 18.10 -2.96 8.09
N GLY A 41 16.93 -3.49 8.46
CA GLY A 41 16.44 -3.60 9.83
C GLY A 41 15.73 -2.33 10.34
N GLN A 42 15.70 -1.26 9.54
CA GLN A 42 15.03 -0.03 9.90
C GLN A 42 13.50 -0.16 9.73
N THR A 43 12.74 0.39 10.66
CA THR A 43 11.30 0.55 10.47
C THR A 43 11.00 1.98 10.04
N LYS A 44 10.34 2.15 8.89
CA LYS A 44 10.02 3.46 8.33
C LYS A 44 8.53 3.59 8.03
N ILE A 45 8.01 4.79 8.22
CA ILE A 45 6.63 5.16 7.85
C ILE A 45 6.71 5.97 6.57
N PHE A 46 5.94 5.56 5.57
CA PHE A 46 5.85 6.21 4.27
C PHE A 46 4.49 6.88 4.12
N TYR A 47 4.49 8.13 3.67
CA TYR A 47 3.30 8.94 3.41
C TYR A 47 3.12 9.12 1.90
N ALA A 48 1.89 8.95 1.42
CA ALA A 48 1.57 8.95 0.00
C ALA A 48 1.95 10.29 -0.65
N GLY A 49 2.60 10.22 -1.81
CA GLY A 49 3.10 11.37 -2.55
C GLY A 49 4.48 11.88 -2.10
N GLN A 50 4.98 11.45 -0.94
CA GLN A 50 6.31 11.84 -0.46
C GLN A 50 7.41 10.99 -1.11
N VAL A 51 8.54 11.64 -1.39
CA VAL A 51 9.77 11.00 -1.89
C VAL A 51 10.73 10.81 -0.72
N TYR A 52 11.28 9.61 -0.62
CA TYR A 52 12.22 9.24 0.43
C TYR A 52 13.53 8.80 -0.17
N GLU A 53 14.62 9.27 0.40
CA GLU A 53 15.94 8.71 0.17
C GLU A 53 16.12 7.46 1.04
N VAL A 54 16.51 6.36 0.39
CA VAL A 54 16.76 5.05 0.98
C VAL A 54 18.02 4.43 0.38
N MET A 55 18.58 3.44 1.08
CA MET A 55 19.66 2.60 0.55
C MET A 55 19.17 1.82 -0.66
N GLU A 56 20.08 1.45 -1.56
CA GLU A 56 19.74 0.73 -2.81
C GLU A 56 18.99 -0.57 -2.54
N GLN A 57 19.52 -1.42 -1.65
CA GLN A 57 18.89 -2.68 -1.24
C GLN A 57 17.46 -2.48 -0.67
N ASP A 58 17.25 -1.43 0.13
CA ASP A 58 15.93 -1.11 0.67
C ASP A 58 14.99 -0.60 -0.43
N GLY A 59 15.52 0.17 -1.38
CA GLY A 59 14.78 0.68 -2.53
C GLY A 59 14.30 -0.45 -3.45
N ASP A 60 15.18 -1.38 -3.79
CA ASP A 60 14.82 -2.56 -4.59
C ASP A 60 13.71 -3.39 -3.92
N PHE A 61 13.85 -3.61 -2.61
CA PHE A 61 12.82 -4.30 -1.82
C PHE A 61 11.47 -3.59 -1.87
N LEU A 62 11.46 -2.25 -1.74
CA LEU A 62 10.24 -1.43 -1.78
C LEU A 62 9.59 -1.45 -3.17
N LEU A 63 10.38 -1.40 -4.24
CA LEU A 63 9.88 -1.46 -5.63
C LEU A 63 9.23 -2.80 -5.98
N MET A 64 9.63 -3.87 -5.31
CA MET A 64 9.00 -5.20 -5.44
C MET A 64 7.65 -5.31 -4.71
N GLN A 65 7.33 -4.37 -3.79
CA GLN A 65 6.09 -4.44 -3.02
C GLN A 65 4.88 -4.08 -3.88
N THR A 66 3.91 -4.99 -3.89
CA THR A 66 2.64 -4.83 -4.60
C THR A 66 1.47 -5.15 -3.67
N TYR A 67 0.32 -4.58 -3.99
CA TYR A 67 -0.95 -4.93 -3.35
C TYR A 67 -1.97 -5.34 -4.41
N SER A 68 -2.94 -6.16 -4.00
CA SER A 68 -4.03 -6.57 -4.88
C SER A 68 -5.14 -5.53 -4.84
N LEU A 69 -5.49 -4.98 -6.00
CA LEU A 69 -6.63 -4.10 -6.19
C LEU A 69 -7.47 -4.65 -7.35
N ASP A 70 -8.72 -5.03 -7.08
CA ASP A 70 -9.64 -5.56 -8.09
C ASP A 70 -9.06 -6.75 -8.89
N GLY A 71 -8.24 -7.57 -8.22
CA GLY A 71 -7.58 -8.73 -8.83
C GLY A 71 -6.30 -8.42 -9.59
N GLN A 72 -5.88 -7.16 -9.66
CA GLN A 72 -4.63 -6.74 -10.28
C GLN A 72 -3.55 -6.44 -9.23
N ALA A 73 -2.30 -6.82 -9.51
CA ALA A 73 -1.16 -6.44 -8.70
C ALA A 73 -0.74 -5.01 -9.05
N VAL A 74 -0.89 -4.10 -8.09
CA VAL A 74 -0.55 -2.68 -8.23
C VAL A 74 0.68 -2.39 -7.39
N LYS A 75 1.63 -1.64 -7.94
CA LYS A 75 2.83 -1.22 -7.22
C LYS A 75 2.48 -0.26 -6.08
N MET A 76 3.12 -0.47 -4.94
CA MET A 76 3.00 0.42 -3.77
C MET A 76 3.95 1.61 -3.87
N PHE A 77 5.09 1.40 -4.52
CA PHE A 77 6.19 2.36 -4.62
C PHE A 77 6.65 2.51 -6.07
N GLN A 78 7.27 3.64 -6.38
CA GLN A 78 7.95 3.89 -7.65
C GLN A 78 9.26 4.65 -7.41
N GLU A 79 10.14 4.66 -8.41
CA GLU A 79 11.30 5.55 -8.40
C GLU A 79 10.84 7.01 -8.50
N GLY A 80 11.45 7.88 -7.69
CA GLY A 80 11.10 9.29 -7.56
C GLY A 80 12.18 10.26 -8.00
#